data_AF-A0A537AK25-F1
#
_entry.id   AF-A0A537AK25-F1
#
_cell.length_a   1.000
_cell.length_b   1.000
_cell.length_c   1.000
_cell.angle_alpha   90.00
_cell.angle_beta   90.00
_cell.angle_gamma   90.00
#
_symmetry.space_group_name_H-M   'P 1'
#
loop_
_entity.id
_entity.type
_entity.pdbx_description
1 polymer ?
#
loop_
_entity_poly.entity_id
_entity_poly.type
_entity_poly.pdbx_seq_one_letter_code
_entity_poly.pdbx_strand_id
1 'polypeptide(L)'
;MNRNRTMTAEREVKPQAKLQVAEELSSADSDFLAALGRRVRELRERRGMTRKRMALEADVSERYLGQLETGEGNVSMLLLRRVAAALNVTLGEVLLPEQEDSVERRLIRRFLERIPAHRLEDVIFRLMREFGHEEAARRKRIALIGLRGAGKSTLGKLLAKELNAPFIELDGEVERETGLPLNEIFSLYGQAGYRRIERRCLERVIEKHERAVISVGGGIVAEEDGFKLLLGNCFTVWLKAAPEEHMARVVAQGDLRPMAGNEEAMDDLKRILAAREPLYRKADAVVDTSGQTTEASLAKLRGLVVA
;
A
#
# COMPACT_ATOMS: atom_id res chain seq x y z
N MET A 1 -74.50 -33.28 -17.95
CA MET A 1 -73.46 -33.74 -18.90
C MET A 1 -72.30 -32.75 -18.86
N ASN A 2 -71.28 -33.08 -18.06
CA ASN A 2 -69.85 -32.81 -18.20
C ASN A 2 -69.36 -31.56 -19.02
N ARG A 3 -68.62 -30.63 -18.36
CA ARG A 3 -67.16 -30.32 -18.55
C ARG A 3 -66.76 -28.84 -18.40
N ASN A 4 -65.90 -28.61 -17.40
CA ASN A 4 -64.70 -27.76 -17.33
C ASN A 4 -64.65 -26.36 -17.97
N ARG A 5 -64.26 -25.36 -17.17
CA ARG A 5 -62.98 -24.66 -17.36
C ARG A 5 -62.55 -23.86 -16.11
N THR A 6 -61.29 -24.06 -15.78
CA THR A 6 -60.42 -23.42 -14.79
C THR A 6 -60.42 -21.89 -14.95
N MET A 7 -60.62 -21.14 -13.87
CA MET A 7 -60.17 -19.74 -13.78
C MET A 7 -59.49 -19.48 -12.43
N THR A 8 -58.37 -18.79 -12.58
CA THR A 8 -57.30 -18.41 -11.66
C THR A 8 -57.77 -17.57 -10.48
N ALA A 9 -57.27 -17.92 -9.29
CA ALA A 9 -57.43 -17.12 -8.07
C ALA A 9 -56.56 -15.85 -8.15
N GLU A 10 -57.22 -14.69 -8.06
CA GLU A 10 -56.61 -13.40 -7.81
C GLU A 10 -55.97 -13.39 -6.42
N ARG A 11 -54.64 -13.25 -6.34
CA ARG A 11 -53.93 -12.92 -5.10
C ARG A 11 -53.73 -11.40 -5.07
N GLU A 12 -54.53 -10.75 -4.24
CA GLU A 12 -54.31 -9.38 -3.78
C GLU A 12 -52.90 -9.24 -3.17
N VAL A 13 -52.09 -8.35 -3.75
CA VAL A 13 -50.78 -7.97 -3.22
C VAL A 13 -50.99 -6.82 -2.22
N LYS A 14 -50.85 -7.11 -0.92
CA LYS A 14 -50.76 -6.10 0.13
C LYS A 14 -49.47 -5.27 -0.04
N PRO A 15 -49.50 -3.95 0.21
CA PRO A 15 -48.32 -3.10 0.11
C PRO A 15 -47.34 -3.43 1.24
N GLN A 16 -46.13 -3.84 0.88
CA GLN A 16 -45.06 -4.18 1.81
C GLN A 16 -44.56 -2.93 2.55
N ALA A 17 -44.34 -3.15 3.84
CA ALA A 17 -43.94 -2.18 4.84
C ALA A 17 -42.57 -1.53 4.52
N LYS A 18 -42.46 -0.26 4.93
CA LYS A 18 -41.22 0.53 5.01
C LYS A 18 -40.12 -0.28 5.72
N LEU A 19 -39.05 -0.63 5.01
CA LEU A 19 -37.78 -1.02 5.63
C LEU A 19 -37.11 0.25 6.18
N GLN A 20 -37.22 0.44 7.49
CA GLN A 20 -36.21 1.17 8.25
C GLN A 20 -35.13 0.16 8.63
N VAL A 21 -33.98 0.21 7.98
CA VAL A 21 -32.75 -0.38 8.49
C VAL A 21 -31.77 0.77 8.61
N ALA A 22 -31.67 1.34 9.82
CA ALA A 22 -30.54 2.16 10.17
C ALA A 22 -29.37 1.21 10.41
N GLU A 23 -28.48 1.08 9.44
CA GLU A 23 -27.18 0.43 9.65
C GLU A 23 -26.41 1.26 10.68
N GLU A 24 -26.10 0.67 11.83
CA GLU A 24 -25.21 1.29 12.82
C GLU A 24 -23.83 1.45 12.19
N LEU A 25 -23.42 2.70 11.97
CA LEU A 25 -22.11 3.06 11.44
C LEU A 25 -21.01 2.53 12.37
N SER A 26 -19.90 2.02 11.81
CA SER A 26 -18.74 1.65 12.63
C SER A 26 -18.17 2.88 13.35
N SER A 27 -17.45 2.69 14.47
CA SER A 27 -16.85 3.83 15.19
C SER A 27 -15.92 4.64 14.29
N ALA A 28 -15.19 3.96 13.39
CA ALA A 28 -14.31 4.59 12.42
C ALA A 28 -15.09 5.41 11.37
N ASP A 29 -16.25 4.94 10.93
CA ASP A 29 -17.12 5.68 9.99
C ASP A 29 -17.72 6.92 10.66
N SER A 30 -18.12 6.80 11.94
CA SER A 30 -18.60 7.93 12.75
C SER A 30 -17.52 8.99 12.95
N ASP A 31 -16.30 8.58 13.30
CA ASP A 31 -15.16 9.48 13.46
C ASP A 31 -14.80 10.20 12.15
N PHE A 32 -14.86 9.47 11.02
CA PHE A 32 -14.66 10.04 9.68
C PHE A 32 -15.72 11.09 9.34
N LEU A 33 -17.01 10.77 9.52
CA LEU A 33 -18.12 11.68 9.24
C LEU A 33 -18.08 12.92 10.14
N ALA A 34 -17.71 12.77 11.41
CA ALA A 34 -17.52 13.89 12.33
C ALA A 34 -16.36 14.81 11.89
N ALA A 35 -15.25 14.24 11.42
CA ALA A 35 -14.12 15.00 10.88
C ALA A 35 -14.50 15.78 9.61
N LEU A 36 -15.20 15.11 8.69
CA LEU A 36 -15.73 15.71 7.46
C LEU A 36 -16.69 16.88 7.79
N GLY A 37 -17.59 16.69 8.75
CA GLY A 37 -18.54 17.71 9.17
C GLY A 37 -17.88 18.95 9.75
N ARG A 38 -16.90 18.76 10.66
CA ARG A 38 -16.07 19.86 11.18
C ARG A 38 -15.39 20.64 10.05
N ARG A 39 -14.87 19.92 9.04
CA ARG A 39 -14.17 20.55 7.91
C ARG A 39 -15.09 21.40 7.04
N VAL A 40 -16.27 20.89 6.70
CA VAL A 40 -17.28 21.65 5.95
C VAL A 40 -17.65 22.93 6.70
N ARG A 41 -17.84 22.82 8.03
CA ARG A 41 -18.11 23.97 8.90
C ARG A 41 -16.97 25.00 8.89
N GLU A 42 -15.73 24.56 9.07
CA GLU A 42 -14.55 25.44 9.05
C GLU A 42 -14.41 26.19 7.72
N LEU A 43 -14.57 25.49 6.59
CA LEU A 43 -14.47 26.10 5.26
C LEU A 43 -15.59 27.13 5.02
N ARG A 44 -16.79 26.85 5.54
CA ARG A 44 -17.92 27.79 5.49
C ARG A 44 -17.62 29.03 6.33
N GLU A 45 -17.14 28.85 7.56
CA GLU A 45 -16.84 29.93 8.51
C GLU A 45 -15.67 30.81 8.02
N ARG A 46 -14.60 30.21 7.48
CA ARG A 46 -13.47 30.95 6.85
C ARG A 46 -13.92 31.85 5.70
N ARG A 47 -15.02 31.52 5.03
CA ARG A 47 -15.62 32.32 3.94
C ARG A 47 -16.72 33.28 4.40
N GLY A 48 -16.97 33.37 5.71
CA GLY A 48 -18.02 34.24 6.27
C GLY A 48 -19.43 33.83 5.83
N MET A 49 -19.65 32.57 5.44
CA MET A 49 -20.94 32.09 4.98
C MET A 49 -21.81 31.61 6.16
N THR A 50 -23.07 32.02 6.17
CA THR A 50 -24.07 31.42 7.07
C THR A 50 -24.53 30.06 6.54
N ARG A 51 -25.00 29.17 7.42
CA ARG A 51 -25.54 27.86 6.99
C ARG A 51 -26.66 28.02 5.97
N LYS A 52 -27.62 28.91 6.24
CA LYS A 52 -28.71 29.26 5.32
C LYS A 52 -28.21 29.67 3.93
N ARG A 53 -27.21 30.54 3.85
CA ARG A 53 -26.64 31.01 2.59
C ARG A 53 -25.94 29.87 1.84
N MET A 54 -25.12 29.08 2.55
CA MET A 54 -24.42 27.96 1.94
C MET A 54 -25.38 26.87 1.46
N ALA A 55 -26.45 26.59 2.21
CA ALA A 55 -27.48 25.62 1.83
C ALA A 55 -28.17 26.03 0.53
N LEU A 56 -28.46 27.34 0.36
CA LEU A 56 -29.01 27.89 -0.88
C LEU A 56 -28.02 27.74 -2.05
N GLU A 57 -26.76 28.09 -1.86
CA GLU A 57 -25.73 28.01 -2.91
C GLU A 57 -25.41 26.57 -3.32
N ALA A 58 -25.47 25.61 -2.38
CA ALA A 58 -25.29 24.19 -2.65
C ALA A 58 -26.57 23.48 -3.12
N ASP A 59 -27.72 24.17 -3.11
CA ASP A 59 -29.06 23.63 -3.35
C ASP A 59 -29.32 22.35 -2.53
N VAL A 60 -29.22 22.53 -1.22
CA VAL A 60 -29.51 21.55 -0.18
C VAL A 60 -30.31 22.20 0.94
N SER A 61 -31.01 21.41 1.77
CA SER A 61 -31.72 21.99 2.92
C SER A 61 -30.75 22.43 4.01
N GLU A 62 -31.09 23.52 4.73
CA GLU A 62 -30.29 24.01 5.86
C GLU A 62 -30.19 22.96 6.99
N ARG A 63 -31.26 22.18 7.20
CA ARG A 63 -31.25 21.05 8.13
C ARG A 63 -30.22 19.99 7.75
N TYR A 64 -30.17 19.64 6.46
CA TYR A 64 -29.21 18.66 5.95
C TYR A 64 -27.78 19.15 6.08
N LEU A 65 -27.53 20.44 5.77
CA LEU A 65 -26.21 21.03 5.98
C LEU A 65 -25.82 21.02 7.46
N GLY A 66 -26.79 21.22 8.36
CA GLY A 66 -26.58 21.04 9.81
C GLY A 66 -26.16 19.62 10.18
N GLN A 67 -26.86 18.60 9.66
CA GLN A 67 -26.51 17.19 9.88
C GLN A 67 -25.13 16.83 9.32
N LEU A 68 -24.81 17.34 8.13
CA LEU A 68 -23.48 17.17 7.54
C LEU A 68 -22.40 17.76 8.44
N GLU A 69 -22.59 18.99 8.95
CA GLU A 69 -21.61 19.65 9.84
C GLU A 69 -21.45 18.97 11.20
N THR A 70 -22.48 18.28 11.69
CA THR A 70 -22.40 17.48 12.94
C THR A 70 -21.89 16.07 12.71
N GLY A 71 -21.72 15.63 11.45
CA GLY A 71 -21.31 14.27 11.11
C GLY A 71 -22.45 13.25 11.21
N GLU A 72 -23.70 13.69 11.25
CA GLU A 72 -24.88 12.83 11.34
C GLU A 72 -25.28 12.27 9.96
N GLY A 73 -25.05 10.97 9.78
CA GLY A 73 -25.53 10.21 8.63
C GLY A 73 -24.61 10.27 7.41
N ASN A 74 -24.82 9.33 6.49
CA ASN A 74 -24.01 9.23 5.28
C ASN A 74 -24.45 10.27 4.23
N VAL A 75 -23.48 10.99 3.67
CA VAL A 75 -23.71 12.03 2.65
C VAL A 75 -23.44 11.48 1.26
N SER A 76 -24.32 11.78 0.31
CA SER A 76 -24.08 11.42 -1.09
C SER A 76 -22.86 12.17 -1.63
N MET A 77 -21.96 11.46 -2.33
CA MET A 77 -20.80 12.05 -2.99
C MET A 77 -21.16 13.16 -3.99
N LEU A 78 -22.31 13.06 -4.64
CA LEU A 78 -22.79 14.11 -5.55
C LEU A 78 -23.15 15.39 -4.79
N LEU A 79 -23.69 15.25 -3.59
CA LEU A 79 -24.09 16.37 -2.75
C LEU A 79 -22.86 17.00 -2.08
N LEU A 80 -21.88 16.21 -1.65
CA LEU A 80 -20.56 16.71 -1.26
C LEU A 80 -19.89 17.53 -2.36
N ARG A 81 -20.01 17.10 -3.63
CA ARG A 81 -19.49 17.86 -4.77
C ARG A 81 -20.17 19.22 -4.91
N ARG A 82 -21.49 19.32 -4.68
CA ARG A 82 -22.23 20.59 -4.70
C ARG A 82 -21.83 21.49 -3.54
N VAL A 83 -21.68 20.92 -2.35
CA VAL A 83 -21.17 21.59 -1.16
C VAL A 83 -19.77 22.14 -1.41
N ALA A 84 -18.87 21.35 -2.01
CA ALA A 84 -17.53 21.79 -2.40
C ALA A 84 -17.58 22.92 -3.45
N ALA A 85 -18.46 22.82 -4.45
CA ALA A 85 -18.65 23.86 -5.46
C ALA A 85 -19.18 25.17 -4.88
N ALA A 86 -20.16 25.12 -3.96
CA ALA A 86 -20.68 26.28 -3.25
C ALA A 86 -19.62 26.91 -2.34
N LEU A 87 -18.79 26.07 -1.72
CA LEU A 87 -17.61 26.53 -1.02
C LEU A 87 -16.52 27.03 -1.98
N ASN A 88 -16.59 26.86 -3.30
CA ASN A 88 -15.48 27.20 -4.21
C ASN A 88 -14.14 26.54 -3.80
N VAL A 89 -14.20 25.24 -3.47
CA VAL A 89 -13.06 24.37 -3.17
C VAL A 89 -13.12 23.11 -4.03
N THR A 90 -11.99 22.41 -4.17
CA THR A 90 -12.00 21.07 -4.76
C THR A 90 -12.66 20.08 -3.79
N LEU A 91 -13.24 18.99 -4.33
CA LEU A 91 -13.78 17.91 -3.49
C LEU A 91 -12.69 17.27 -2.61
N GLY A 92 -11.44 17.27 -3.07
CA GLY A 92 -10.28 16.80 -2.31
C GLY A 92 -10.04 17.63 -1.04
N GLU A 93 -10.21 18.95 -1.08
CA GLU A 93 -10.06 19.82 0.10
C GLU A 93 -11.13 19.62 1.19
N VAL A 94 -12.26 19.02 0.81
CA VAL A 94 -13.34 18.66 1.74
C VAL A 94 -13.09 17.28 2.36
N LEU A 95 -12.56 16.33 1.58
CA LEU A 95 -12.38 14.93 1.98
C LEU A 95 -11.03 14.64 2.65
N LEU A 96 -9.97 15.34 2.24
CA LEU A 96 -8.65 15.14 2.80
C LEU A 96 -8.50 16.06 4.01
N PRO A 97 -8.12 15.53 5.18
CA PRO A 97 -7.77 16.39 6.31
C PRO A 97 -6.66 17.35 5.85
N GLU A 98 -6.80 18.65 6.18
CA GLU A 98 -5.63 19.52 6.26
C GLU A 98 -4.73 18.86 7.29
N GLN A 99 -3.76 18.03 6.85
CA GLN A 99 -2.51 18.00 7.58
C GLN A 99 -2.12 19.47 7.69
N GLU A 100 -1.87 19.96 8.91
CA GLU A 100 -1.33 21.29 9.12
C GLU A 100 -0.07 21.41 8.25
N ASP A 101 -0.26 21.91 7.03
CA ASP A 101 0.83 22.16 6.12
C ASP A 101 1.49 23.38 6.75
N SER A 102 2.52 23.14 7.54
CA SER A 102 3.38 24.17 8.04
C SER A 102 3.80 25.07 6.86
N VAL A 103 4.15 26.33 7.13
CA VAL A 103 4.55 27.27 6.06
C VAL A 103 5.64 26.64 5.18
N GLU A 104 6.55 25.89 5.80
CA GLU A 104 7.61 25.11 5.19
C GLU A 104 7.06 24.04 4.24
N ARG A 105 6.06 23.24 4.65
CA ARG A 105 5.44 22.21 3.78
C ARG A 105 4.78 22.82 2.54
N ARG A 106 4.11 23.97 2.69
CA ARG A 106 3.54 24.69 1.54
C ARG A 106 4.62 25.20 0.58
N LEU A 107 5.72 25.72 1.12
CA LEU A 107 6.85 26.19 0.31
C LEU A 107 7.52 25.04 -0.44
N ILE A 108 7.72 23.89 0.22
CA ILE A 108 8.26 22.67 -0.40
C ILE A 108 7.34 22.20 -1.53
N ARG A 109 6.02 22.12 -1.31
CA ARG A 109 5.07 21.68 -2.35
C ARG A 109 5.13 22.61 -3.58
N ARG A 110 5.09 23.93 -3.38
CA ARG A 110 5.23 24.91 -4.49
C ARG A 110 6.57 24.79 -5.21
N PHE A 111 7.64 24.48 -4.48
CA PHE A 111 8.95 24.27 -5.08
C PHE A 111 8.95 23.01 -5.96
N LEU A 112 8.43 21.89 -5.45
CA LEU A 112 8.37 20.61 -6.17
C LEU A 112 7.46 20.67 -7.40
N GLU A 113 6.32 21.36 -7.34
CA GLU A 113 5.40 21.56 -8.47
C GLU A 113 6.04 22.28 -9.66
N ARG A 114 7.11 23.05 -9.44
CA ARG A 114 7.85 23.78 -10.47
C ARG A 114 8.98 22.97 -11.10
N ILE A 115 9.28 21.79 -10.56
CA ILE A 115 10.36 20.93 -11.04
C ILE A 115 9.80 20.00 -12.12
N PRO A 116 10.44 19.89 -13.30
CA PRO A 116 10.04 18.92 -14.30
C PRO A 116 10.08 17.49 -13.74
N ALA A 117 9.08 16.66 -14.07
CA ALA A 117 8.91 15.33 -13.49
C ALA A 117 10.16 14.44 -13.58
N HIS A 118 10.93 14.55 -14.66
CA HIS A 118 12.18 13.80 -14.87
C HIS A 118 13.32 14.18 -13.91
N ARG A 119 13.22 15.32 -13.21
CA ARG A 119 14.21 15.77 -12.21
C ARG A 119 13.73 15.58 -10.77
N LEU A 120 12.47 15.23 -10.56
CA LEU A 120 11.94 15.00 -9.21
C LEU A 120 12.66 13.84 -8.53
N GLU A 121 13.02 12.81 -9.29
CA GLU A 121 13.77 11.65 -8.79
C GLU A 121 15.13 12.06 -8.21
N ASP A 122 15.89 12.88 -8.96
CA ASP A 122 17.18 13.43 -8.49
C ASP A 122 17.03 14.28 -7.23
N VAL A 123 15.96 15.08 -7.16
CA VAL A 123 15.69 15.96 -6.02
C VAL A 123 15.33 15.16 -4.77
N ILE A 124 14.47 14.15 -4.92
CA ILE A 124 14.12 13.24 -3.82
C ILE A 124 15.37 12.54 -3.31
N PHE A 125 16.19 11.98 -4.20
CA PHE A 125 17.41 11.28 -3.82
C PHE A 125 18.39 12.19 -3.06
N ARG A 126 18.55 13.44 -3.52
CA ARG A 126 19.39 14.44 -2.81
C ARG A 126 18.83 14.81 -1.45
N LEU A 127 17.52 15.05 -1.34
CA LEU A 127 16.91 15.40 -0.06
C LEU A 127 17.01 14.26 0.95
N MET A 128 16.79 13.01 0.51
CA MET A 128 16.98 11.82 1.33
C MET A 128 18.44 11.68 1.80
N ARG A 129 19.40 12.01 0.94
CA ARG A 129 20.83 11.92 1.26
C ARG A 129 21.32 13.04 2.19
N GLU A 130 20.87 14.27 1.96
CA GLU A 130 21.41 15.46 2.63
C GLU A 130 20.68 15.78 3.94
N PHE A 131 19.40 15.44 4.03
CA PHE A 131 18.56 15.73 5.21
C PHE A 131 18.04 14.47 5.91
N GLY A 132 18.33 13.29 5.36
CA GLY A 132 18.08 12.04 6.06
C GLY A 132 19.06 11.85 7.21
N HIS A 133 18.71 12.32 8.42
CA HIS A 133 19.30 11.79 9.67
C HIS A 133 19.18 10.25 9.73
N GLU A 134 18.26 9.69 8.94
CA GLU A 134 18.00 8.29 8.74
C GLU A 134 18.95 7.60 7.75
N GLU A 135 19.75 8.25 6.90
CA GLU A 135 20.51 7.50 5.87
C GLU A 135 21.59 6.59 6.48
N ALA A 136 22.28 7.05 7.52
CA ALA A 136 23.21 6.22 8.27
C ALA A 136 22.49 5.08 9.01
N ALA A 137 21.31 5.34 9.59
CA ALA A 137 20.50 4.32 10.24
C ALA A 137 19.90 3.31 9.23
N ARG A 138 19.51 3.79 8.06
CA ARG A 138 18.98 3.05 6.92
C ARG A 138 20.04 2.10 6.37
N ARG A 139 21.29 2.54 6.28
CA ARG A 139 22.44 1.68 5.91
C ARG A 139 22.77 0.59 6.93
N LYS A 140 22.31 0.70 8.18
CA LYS A 140 22.42 -0.39 9.17
C LYS A 140 21.40 -1.52 8.90
N ARG A 141 20.30 -1.23 8.20
CA ARG A 141 19.28 -2.22 7.82
C ARG A 141 19.32 -2.49 6.33
N ILE A 142 19.81 -3.66 5.92
CA ILE A 142 19.92 -4.00 4.50
C ILE A 142 18.71 -4.84 4.10
N ALA A 143 17.88 -4.34 3.19
CA ALA A 143 16.74 -5.09 2.67
C ALA A 143 17.06 -5.67 1.28
N LEU A 144 17.00 -6.99 1.16
CA LEU A 144 17.20 -7.71 -0.09
C LEU A 144 15.85 -7.90 -0.79
N ILE A 145 15.71 -7.32 -1.96
CA ILE A 145 14.52 -7.44 -2.82
C ILE A 145 14.84 -8.23 -4.09
N GLY A 146 13.82 -8.79 -4.71
CA GLY A 146 13.93 -9.56 -5.95
C GLY A 146 13.01 -10.77 -5.97
N LEU A 147 12.86 -11.40 -7.12
CA LEU A 147 12.03 -12.60 -7.24
C LEU A 147 12.57 -13.79 -6.44
N ARG A 148 11.71 -14.78 -6.21
CA ARG A 148 12.12 -16.07 -5.66
C ARG A 148 13.20 -16.67 -6.58
N GLY A 149 14.17 -17.37 -6.00
CA GLY A 149 15.35 -17.84 -6.75
C GLY A 149 16.46 -16.80 -6.97
N ALA A 150 16.26 -15.50 -6.64
CA ALA A 150 17.32 -14.48 -6.75
C ALA A 150 18.53 -14.69 -5.83
N GLY A 151 18.45 -15.63 -4.88
CA GLY A 151 19.50 -15.85 -3.88
C GLY A 151 19.40 -15.00 -2.61
N LYS A 152 18.28 -14.30 -2.36
CA LYS A 152 18.06 -13.46 -1.16
C LYS A 152 18.38 -14.17 0.16
N SER A 153 17.83 -15.36 0.37
CA SER A 153 18.06 -16.10 1.62
C SER A 153 19.52 -16.55 1.76
N THR A 154 20.15 -17.01 0.68
CA THR A 154 21.54 -17.49 0.70
C THR A 154 22.50 -16.33 0.92
N LEU A 155 22.45 -15.29 0.09
CA LEU A 155 23.32 -14.12 0.19
C LEU A 155 23.04 -13.31 1.46
N GLY A 156 21.78 -13.23 1.87
CA GLY A 156 21.39 -12.53 3.10
C GLY A 156 21.94 -13.18 4.37
N LYS A 157 21.88 -14.52 4.49
CA LYS A 157 22.48 -15.23 5.63
C LYS A 157 23.99 -15.04 5.70
N LEU A 158 24.67 -15.11 4.54
CA LEU A 158 26.12 -14.90 4.47
C LEU A 158 26.51 -13.46 4.82
N LEU A 159 25.82 -12.47 4.24
CA LEU A 159 26.05 -11.05 4.53
C LEU A 159 25.79 -10.73 6.00
N ALA A 160 24.70 -11.25 6.58
CA ALA A 160 24.37 -11.05 7.99
C ALA A 160 25.47 -11.57 8.91
N LYS A 161 26.06 -12.73 8.58
CA LYS A 161 27.19 -13.31 9.31
C LYS A 161 28.43 -12.43 9.23
N GLU A 162 28.78 -11.93 8.04
CA GLU A 162 29.94 -11.03 7.87
C GLU A 162 29.75 -9.69 8.60
N LEU A 163 28.52 -9.17 8.61
CA LEU A 163 28.19 -7.92 9.27
C LEU A 163 27.96 -8.08 10.78
N ASN A 164 27.95 -9.30 11.32
CA ASN A 164 27.53 -9.58 12.70
C ASN A 164 26.17 -8.93 13.02
N ALA A 165 25.20 -9.15 12.14
CA ALA A 165 23.84 -8.65 12.23
C ALA A 165 22.84 -9.81 12.14
N PRO A 166 21.62 -9.67 12.70
CA PRO A 166 20.58 -10.68 12.53
C PRO A 166 20.13 -10.76 11.06
N PHE A 167 19.89 -11.98 10.59
CA PHE A 167 19.19 -12.24 9.33
C PHE A 167 17.70 -12.49 9.61
N ILE A 168 16.83 -11.76 8.93
CA ILE A 168 15.38 -11.80 9.14
C ILE A 168 14.71 -12.11 7.80
N GLU A 169 13.94 -13.20 7.73
CA GLU A 169 13.05 -13.47 6.61
C GLU A 169 11.65 -12.99 6.96
N LEU A 170 11.16 -11.98 6.25
CA LEU A 170 9.87 -11.35 6.57
C LEU A 170 8.71 -12.34 6.48
N ASP A 171 8.74 -13.23 5.48
CA ASP A 171 7.79 -14.33 5.35
C ASP A 171 7.75 -15.22 6.61
N GLY A 172 8.91 -15.51 7.21
CA GLY A 172 9.00 -16.29 8.44
C GLY A 172 8.61 -15.50 9.70
N GLU A 173 8.68 -14.16 9.68
CA GLU A 173 8.08 -13.32 10.73
C GLU A 173 6.55 -13.32 10.63
N VAL A 174 6.00 -13.27 9.42
CA VAL A 174 4.55 -13.37 9.17
C VAL A 174 3.99 -14.70 9.67
N GLU A 175 4.64 -15.82 9.35
CA GLU A 175 4.23 -17.14 9.86
C GLU A 175 4.31 -17.21 11.38
N ARG A 176 5.35 -16.64 12.00
CA ARG A 176 5.49 -16.59 13.46
C ARG A 176 4.44 -15.71 14.14
N GLU A 177 4.12 -14.55 13.57
CA GLU A 177 3.11 -13.64 14.14
C GLU A 177 1.70 -14.25 14.10
N THR A 178 1.38 -14.93 13.00
CA THR A 178 0.06 -15.52 12.78
C THR A 178 -0.10 -16.93 13.37
N GLY A 179 1.00 -17.65 13.56
CA GLY A 179 1.01 -19.07 13.92
C GLY A 179 0.55 -19.99 12.78
N LEU A 180 0.43 -19.47 11.55
CA LEU A 180 -0.07 -20.18 10.39
C LEU A 180 0.98 -20.19 9.28
N PRO A 181 1.08 -21.28 8.49
CA PRO A 181 1.95 -21.28 7.31
C PRO A 181 1.37 -20.38 6.21
N LEU A 182 2.24 -19.82 5.36
CA LEU A 182 1.82 -18.82 4.35
C LEU A 182 0.66 -19.28 3.46
N ASN A 183 0.63 -20.54 3.05
CA ASN A 183 -0.43 -21.11 2.22
C ASN A 183 -1.82 -21.02 2.90
N GLU A 184 -1.88 -21.23 4.21
CA GLU A 184 -3.11 -21.09 4.98
C GLU A 184 -3.50 -19.62 5.14
N ILE A 185 -2.53 -18.73 5.35
CA ILE A 185 -2.79 -17.28 5.41
C ILE A 185 -3.42 -16.81 4.10
N PHE A 186 -2.87 -17.20 2.95
CA PHE A 186 -3.45 -16.87 1.65
C PHE A 186 -4.83 -17.48 1.45
N SER A 187 -5.07 -18.70 1.94
CA SER A 187 -6.37 -19.38 1.80
C SER A 187 -7.46 -18.75 2.68
N LEU A 188 -7.12 -18.34 3.90
CA LEU A 188 -8.07 -17.81 4.89
C LEU A 188 -8.30 -16.30 4.75
N TYR A 189 -7.23 -15.53 4.55
CA TYR A 189 -7.26 -14.06 4.57
C TYR A 189 -7.08 -13.43 3.20
N GLY A 190 -6.80 -14.24 2.18
CA GLY A 190 -6.50 -13.76 0.84
C GLY A 190 -5.21 -12.94 0.76
N GLN A 191 -4.93 -12.45 -0.44
CA GLN A 191 -3.73 -11.65 -0.70
C GLN A 191 -3.74 -10.31 0.05
N ALA A 192 -4.90 -9.64 0.13
CA ALA A 192 -5.01 -8.37 0.85
C ALA A 192 -4.75 -8.51 2.35
N GLY A 193 -5.23 -9.60 2.97
CA GLY A 193 -4.97 -9.90 4.38
C GLY A 193 -3.49 -10.18 4.64
N TYR A 194 -2.86 -11.02 3.81
CA TYR A 194 -1.42 -11.24 3.88
C TYR A 194 -0.62 -9.93 3.78
N ARG A 195 -0.95 -9.03 2.84
CA ARG A 195 -0.25 -7.75 2.70
C ARG A 195 -0.34 -6.87 3.95
N ARG A 196 -1.52 -6.82 4.59
CA ARG A 196 -1.68 -6.08 5.85
C ARG A 196 -0.80 -6.63 6.97
N ILE A 197 -0.69 -7.97 7.05
CA ILE A 197 0.14 -8.64 8.05
C ILE A 197 1.63 -8.46 7.72
N GLU A 198 2.02 -8.64 6.45
CA GLU A 198 3.40 -8.43 5.94
C GLU A 198 3.89 -7.03 6.26
N ARG A 199 3.09 -5.99 6.00
CA ARG A 199 3.42 -4.61 6.36
C ARG A 199 3.64 -4.42 7.85
N ARG A 200 2.71 -4.92 8.69
CA ARG A 200 2.83 -4.80 10.15
C ARG A 200 4.07 -5.52 10.70
N CYS A 201 4.39 -6.69 10.15
CA CYS A 201 5.61 -7.41 10.48
C CYS A 201 6.85 -6.58 10.11
N LEU A 202 6.83 -5.94 8.94
CA LEU A 202 7.94 -5.09 8.50
C LEU A 202 8.13 -3.87 9.41
N GLU A 203 7.05 -3.18 9.80
CA GLU A 203 7.08 -2.07 10.76
C GLU A 203 7.74 -2.52 12.08
N ARG A 204 7.31 -3.64 12.64
CA ARG A 204 7.89 -4.21 13.87
C ARG A 204 9.36 -4.59 13.74
N VAL A 205 9.74 -5.18 12.61
CA VAL A 205 11.14 -5.55 12.35
C VAL A 205 12.03 -4.30 12.31
N ILE A 206 11.56 -3.23 11.64
CA ILE A 206 12.28 -1.96 11.56
C ILE A 206 12.43 -1.33 12.95
N GLU A 207 11.34 -1.29 13.73
CA GLU A 207 11.34 -0.73 15.09
C GLU A 207 12.26 -1.50 16.04
N LYS A 208 12.21 -2.84 16.01
CA LYS A 208 12.93 -3.70 16.94
C LYS A 208 14.42 -3.81 16.64
N HIS A 209 14.81 -3.74 15.37
CA HIS A 209 16.19 -4.01 14.95
C HIS A 209 16.83 -2.75 14.39
N GLU A 210 17.77 -2.15 15.13
CA GLU A 210 18.57 -1.02 14.62
C GLU A 210 19.50 -1.45 13.46
N ARG A 211 19.95 -2.72 13.48
CA ARG A 211 20.79 -3.32 12.44
C ARG A 211 20.28 -4.71 12.09
N ALA A 212 20.07 -4.99 10.81
CA ALA A 212 19.61 -6.29 10.32
C ALA A 212 19.86 -6.46 8.83
N VAL A 213 19.89 -7.71 8.37
CA VAL A 213 19.73 -8.05 6.95
C VAL A 213 18.36 -8.70 6.78
N ILE A 214 17.50 -8.09 5.98
CA ILE A 214 16.08 -8.45 5.85
C ILE A 214 15.86 -8.99 4.43
N SER A 215 15.33 -10.20 4.31
CA SER A 215 14.84 -10.75 3.04
C SER A 215 13.33 -10.62 3.00
N VAL A 216 12.82 -9.96 1.96
CA VAL A 216 11.38 -9.72 1.77
C VAL A 216 10.81 -10.54 0.61
N GLY A 217 9.50 -10.80 0.66
CA GLY A 217 8.78 -11.49 -0.40
C GLY A 217 8.87 -10.73 -1.73
N GLY A 218 9.02 -11.45 -2.84
CA GLY A 218 9.22 -10.79 -4.15
C GLY A 218 8.05 -9.91 -4.59
N GLY A 219 6.87 -10.08 -4.00
CA GLY A 219 5.68 -9.28 -4.31
C GLY A 219 5.58 -7.94 -3.57
N ILE A 220 6.45 -7.67 -2.58
CA ILE A 220 6.36 -6.46 -1.76
C ILE A 220 6.44 -5.18 -2.60
N VAL A 221 7.20 -5.21 -3.71
CA VAL A 221 7.38 -4.05 -4.60
C VAL A 221 6.10 -3.63 -5.32
N ALA A 222 5.12 -4.52 -5.43
CA ALA A 222 3.82 -4.24 -6.02
C ALA A 222 2.80 -3.69 -5.01
N GLU A 223 3.16 -3.62 -3.73
CA GLU A 223 2.37 -3.02 -2.67
C GLU A 223 3.02 -1.68 -2.29
N GLU A 224 2.30 -0.59 -2.51
CA GLU A 224 2.89 0.74 -2.49
C GLU A 224 3.35 1.15 -1.08
N ASP A 225 2.58 0.83 -0.04
CA ASP A 225 2.86 1.32 1.31
C ASP A 225 4.03 0.58 1.94
N GLY A 226 4.05 -0.75 1.85
CA GLY A 226 5.12 -1.62 2.34
C GLY A 226 6.42 -1.39 1.58
N PHE A 227 6.35 -1.12 0.27
CA PHE A 227 7.55 -0.78 -0.47
C PHE A 227 8.10 0.61 -0.10
N LYS A 228 7.24 1.62 0.08
CA LYS A 228 7.65 2.94 0.59
C LYS A 228 8.29 2.84 1.96
N LEU A 229 7.70 2.05 2.86
CA LEU A 229 8.26 1.80 4.19
C LEU A 229 9.67 1.19 4.10
N LEU A 230 9.85 0.21 3.21
CA LEU A 230 11.14 -0.42 2.97
C LEU A 230 12.19 0.57 2.44
N LEU A 231 11.83 1.36 1.42
CA LEU A 231 12.73 2.35 0.81
C LEU A 231 13.12 3.47 1.79
N GLY A 232 12.19 3.89 2.66
CA GLY A 232 12.46 4.92 3.66
C GLY A 232 13.36 4.46 4.81
N ASN A 233 13.28 3.18 5.23
CA ASN A 233 13.88 2.71 6.48
C ASN A 233 15.04 1.72 6.32
N CYS A 234 15.22 1.15 5.13
CA CYS A 234 16.30 0.20 4.83
C CYS A 234 17.11 0.63 3.59
N PHE A 235 18.40 0.28 3.58
CA PHE A 235 19.20 0.31 2.36
C PHE A 235 18.82 -0.90 1.52
N THR A 236 18.20 -0.63 0.38
CA THR A 236 17.55 -1.66 -0.44
C THR A 236 18.48 -2.13 -1.56
N VAL A 237 18.66 -3.45 -1.65
CA VAL A 237 19.48 -4.06 -2.70
C VAL A 237 18.63 -5.02 -3.51
N TRP A 238 18.50 -4.73 -4.80
CA TRP A 238 17.85 -5.64 -5.74
C TRP A 238 18.84 -6.72 -6.19
N LEU A 239 18.52 -7.97 -5.84
CA LEU A 239 19.19 -9.15 -6.38
C LEU A 239 18.50 -9.56 -7.69
N LYS A 240 19.22 -9.41 -8.79
CA LYS A 240 18.79 -9.77 -10.14
C LYS A 240 19.40 -11.12 -10.53
N ALA A 241 18.64 -11.93 -11.26
CA ALA A 241 19.14 -13.12 -11.93
C ALA A 241 18.42 -13.27 -13.29
N ALA A 242 19.02 -14.05 -14.20
CA ALA A 242 18.35 -14.43 -15.43
C ALA A 242 17.08 -15.25 -15.13
N PRO A 243 15.99 -15.11 -15.92
CA PRO A 243 14.75 -15.87 -15.72
C PRO A 243 14.98 -17.38 -15.61
N GLU A 244 15.88 -17.92 -16.43
CA GLU A 244 16.22 -19.34 -16.48
C GLU A 244 16.89 -19.79 -15.17
N GLU A 245 17.75 -18.96 -14.58
CA GLU A 245 18.39 -19.22 -13.29
C GLU A 245 17.42 -19.10 -12.11
N HIS A 246 16.49 -18.14 -12.15
CA HIS A 246 15.41 -18.05 -11.18
C HIS A 246 14.63 -19.37 -11.13
N MET A 247 14.20 -19.86 -12.29
CA MET A 247 13.45 -21.09 -12.42
C MET A 247 14.26 -22.29 -11.91
N ALA A 248 15.49 -22.47 -12.40
CA ALA A 248 16.35 -23.58 -12.01
C ALA A 248 16.58 -23.64 -10.49
N ARG A 249 16.82 -22.49 -9.85
CA ARG A 249 17.03 -22.40 -8.40
C ARG A 249 15.76 -22.69 -7.61
N VAL A 250 14.58 -22.25 -8.09
CA VAL A 250 13.30 -22.52 -7.41
C VAL A 250 12.93 -24.01 -7.50
N VAL A 251 13.16 -24.63 -8.66
CA VAL A 251 12.96 -26.08 -8.85
C VAL A 251 13.87 -26.90 -7.94
N ALA A 252 15.14 -26.54 -7.85
CA ALA A 252 16.09 -27.20 -6.96
C ALA A 252 15.70 -27.09 -5.47
N GLN A 253 14.93 -26.08 -5.09
CA GLN A 253 14.41 -25.89 -3.73
C GLN A 253 13.13 -26.69 -3.43
N GLY A 254 12.68 -27.54 -4.37
CA GLY A 254 11.49 -28.39 -4.20
C GLY A 254 10.17 -27.62 -4.31
N ASP A 255 10.21 -26.36 -4.74
CA ASP A 255 9.01 -25.56 -4.96
C ASP A 255 8.54 -25.73 -6.40
N LEU A 256 7.64 -26.68 -6.59
CA LEU A 256 7.06 -27.02 -7.90
C LEU A 256 5.93 -26.08 -8.32
N ARG A 257 5.56 -25.07 -7.51
CA ARG A 257 4.50 -24.10 -7.84
C ARG A 257 4.70 -23.39 -9.19
N PRO A 258 5.94 -23.04 -9.63
CA PRO A 258 6.16 -22.52 -10.97
C PRO A 258 5.97 -23.56 -12.08
N MET A 259 6.07 -24.85 -11.78
CA MET A 259 6.00 -25.95 -12.75
C MET A 259 4.69 -26.73 -12.70
N ALA A 260 3.75 -26.35 -11.83
CA ALA A 260 2.45 -26.99 -11.72
C ALA A 260 1.58 -26.64 -12.95
N GLY A 261 1.94 -27.18 -14.11
CA GLY A 261 1.05 -27.36 -15.25
C GLY A 261 1.27 -26.52 -16.51
N ASN A 262 2.45 -26.00 -16.89
CA ASN A 262 2.55 -25.44 -18.26
C ASN A 262 3.95 -25.22 -18.88
N GLU A 263 4.03 -25.42 -20.20
CA GLU A 263 5.11 -24.91 -21.08
C GLU A 263 5.20 -23.36 -21.01
N GLU A 264 4.13 -22.69 -20.59
CA GLU A 264 4.00 -21.23 -20.46
C GLU A 264 4.61 -20.65 -19.15
N ALA A 265 5.03 -21.48 -18.20
CA ALA A 265 5.52 -21.03 -16.89
C ALA A 265 6.73 -20.08 -16.99
N MET A 266 7.63 -20.34 -17.95
CA MET A 266 8.79 -19.48 -18.21
C MET A 266 8.35 -18.12 -18.77
N ASP A 267 7.32 -18.11 -19.62
CA ASP A 267 6.80 -16.89 -20.21
C ASP A 267 6.03 -16.05 -19.17
N ASP A 268 5.29 -16.69 -18.27
CA ASP A 268 4.69 -16.03 -17.11
C ASP A 268 5.75 -15.40 -16.19
N LEU A 269 6.83 -16.13 -15.90
CA LEU A 269 7.94 -15.61 -15.11
C LEU A 269 8.58 -14.38 -15.78
N LYS A 270 8.83 -14.45 -17.09
CA LYS A 270 9.35 -13.34 -17.89
C LYS A 270 8.41 -12.14 -17.84
N ARG A 271 7.09 -12.36 -17.97
CA ARG A 271 6.07 -11.29 -17.84
C ARG A 271 6.07 -10.66 -16.45
N ILE A 272 6.15 -11.45 -15.37
CA ILE A 272 6.23 -10.93 -14.00
C ILE A 272 7.52 -10.12 -13.78
N LEU A 273 8.65 -10.61 -14.28
CA LEU A 273 9.93 -9.88 -14.23
C LEU A 273 9.83 -8.54 -14.95
N ALA A 274 9.33 -8.53 -16.18
CA ALA A 274 9.18 -7.32 -16.98
C ALA A 274 8.26 -6.29 -16.28
N ALA A 275 7.15 -6.75 -15.69
CA ALA A 275 6.24 -5.88 -14.96
C ALA A 275 6.83 -5.31 -13.66
N ARG A 276 7.68 -6.09 -12.96
CA ARG A 276 8.27 -5.69 -11.66
C ARG A 276 9.62 -4.99 -11.77
N GLU A 277 10.33 -5.12 -12.89
CA GLU A 277 11.64 -4.50 -13.09
C GLU A 277 11.64 -2.98 -12.86
N PRO A 278 10.66 -2.18 -13.35
CA PRO A 278 10.59 -0.75 -13.03
C PRO A 278 10.46 -0.46 -11.53
N LEU A 279 9.85 -1.37 -10.77
CA LEU A 279 9.67 -1.24 -9.32
C LEU A 279 10.94 -1.65 -8.58
N TYR A 280 11.56 -2.78 -8.97
CA TYR A 280 12.84 -3.21 -8.40
C TYR A 280 13.98 -2.21 -8.65
N ARG A 281 13.96 -1.50 -9.79
CA ARG A 281 14.96 -0.47 -10.12
C ARG A 281 14.95 0.72 -9.15
N LYS A 282 13.88 0.93 -8.38
CA LYS A 282 13.83 1.95 -7.32
C LYS A 282 14.71 1.63 -6.11
N ALA A 283 15.32 0.43 -6.06
CA ALA A 283 16.29 0.07 -5.04
C ALA A 283 17.54 0.94 -5.09
N ASP A 284 18.21 1.10 -3.96
CA ASP A 284 19.44 1.89 -3.85
C ASP A 284 20.62 1.28 -4.61
N ALA A 285 20.64 -0.05 -4.72
CA ALA A 285 21.68 -0.78 -5.45
C ALA A 285 21.14 -2.04 -6.14
N VAL A 286 21.89 -2.52 -7.12
CA VAL A 286 21.58 -3.74 -7.88
C VAL A 286 22.79 -4.68 -7.87
N VAL A 287 22.55 -5.96 -7.60
CA VAL A 287 23.55 -7.03 -7.74
C VAL A 287 22.99 -8.08 -8.68
N ASP A 288 23.65 -8.25 -9.83
CA ASP A 288 23.36 -9.34 -10.74
C ASP A 288 24.09 -10.61 -10.30
N THR A 289 23.33 -11.67 -10.03
CA THR A 289 23.79 -12.98 -9.59
C THR A 289 23.84 -14.01 -10.73
N SER A 290 23.53 -13.59 -11.97
CA SER A 290 23.53 -14.47 -13.14
C SER A 290 24.95 -14.89 -13.51
N GLY A 291 25.16 -16.18 -13.76
CA GLY A 291 26.45 -16.76 -14.14
C GLY A 291 27.56 -16.59 -13.11
N GLN A 292 27.23 -16.22 -11.87
CA GLN A 292 28.19 -15.92 -10.82
C GLN A 292 28.10 -16.91 -9.68
N THR A 293 29.24 -17.17 -9.05
CA THR A 293 29.27 -17.95 -7.81
C THR A 293 28.67 -17.16 -6.65
N THR A 294 28.27 -17.87 -5.60
CA THR A 294 27.74 -17.27 -4.38
C THR A 294 28.76 -16.31 -3.75
N GLU A 295 30.05 -16.67 -3.77
CA GLU A 295 31.15 -15.90 -3.21
C GLU A 295 31.38 -14.60 -3.99
N ALA A 296 31.37 -14.67 -5.33
CA ALA A 296 31.52 -13.49 -6.18
C ALA A 296 30.35 -12.52 -6.00
N SER A 297 29.12 -13.05 -5.94
CA SER A 297 27.90 -12.27 -5.69
C SER A 297 27.91 -11.62 -4.29
N LEU A 298 28.38 -12.35 -3.27
CA LEU A 298 28.54 -11.83 -1.91
C LEU A 298 29.59 -10.72 -1.84
N ALA A 299 30.73 -10.88 -2.53
CA ALA A 299 31.77 -9.85 -2.56
C ALA A 299 31.26 -8.53 -3.17
N LYS A 300 30.46 -8.61 -4.25
CA LYS A 300 29.79 -7.44 -4.84
C LYS A 300 28.78 -6.81 -3.88
N LEU A 301 27.93 -7.63 -3.27
CA LEU A 301 26.94 -7.18 -2.30
C LEU A 301 27.61 -6.46 -1.11
N ARG A 302 28.69 -7.04 -0.57
CA ARG A 302 29.47 -6.43 0.51
C ARG A 302 30.07 -5.08 0.12
N GLY A 303 30.64 -4.99 -1.09
CA GLY A 303 31.24 -3.75 -1.59
C GLY A 303 30.24 -2.58 -1.67
N LEU A 304 28.95 -2.86 -1.88
CA LEU A 304 27.90 -1.84 -1.94
C LEU A 304 27.38 -1.42 -0.57
N VAL A 305 27.43 -2.34 0.41
CA VAL A 305 26.83 -2.16 1.73
C VAL A 305 27.83 -1.56 2.74
N VAL A 306 29.12 -1.80 2.56
CA VAL A 306 30.19 -1.35 3.46
C VAL A 306 30.83 -0.02 3.02
N ALA A 307 30.48 0.48 1.83
CA ALA A 307 30.91 1.78 1.29
C ALA A 307 30.07 2.94 1.85
#